data_AF-A0A7C6C6L3-F1
#
_entry.id   AF-A0A7C6C6L3-F1
#
_cell.length_a   1.000
_cell.length_b   1.000
_cell.length_c   1.000
_cell.angle_alpha   90.00
_cell.angle_beta   90.00
_cell.angle_gamma   90.00
#
_symmetry.space_group_name_H-M   'P 1'
#
loop_
_entity.id
_entity.type
_entity.pdbx_description
1 polymer ?
#
loop_
_entity_poly.entity_id
_entity_poly.type
_entity_poly.pdbx_seq_one_letter_code
_entity_poly.pdbx_strand_id
1 'polypeptide(L)'
;MLEIKKGTNKFYIGDSEANPLAEITWVPSERNRVIANHTYVSNELRGQGVAKLLLERFIEWVREENLQVIPQCSFVKDQMEKNSDYHDLLSS
;
A
#
# COMPACT_ATOMS: atom_id res chain seq x y z
N MET A 1 -19.00 5.38 -4.32
CA MET A 1 -17.65 5.87 -3.98
C MET A 1 -16.80 4.65 -3.69
N LEU A 2 -15.54 4.62 -4.15
CA LEU A 2 -14.63 3.54 -3.80
C LEU A 2 -14.24 3.72 -2.32
N GLU A 3 -14.55 2.73 -1.49
CA GLU A 3 -14.21 2.74 -0.07
C GLU A 3 -12.99 1.85 0.17
N ILE A 4 -11.95 2.38 0.81
CA ILE A 4 -10.79 1.60 1.23
C ILE A 4 -11.10 0.97 2.58
N LYS A 5 -11.02 -0.35 2.64
CA LYS A 5 -11.21 -1.15 3.86
C LYS A 5 -9.86 -1.68 4.33
N LYS A 6 -9.67 -1.73 5.66
CA LYS A 6 -8.49 -2.35 6.29
C LYS A 6 -8.81 -3.82 6.59
N GLY A 7 -7.98 -4.73 6.07
CA GLY A 7 -8.02 -6.15 6.36
C GLY A 7 -6.82 -6.60 7.18
N THR A 8 -6.52 -7.89 7.14
CA THR A 8 -5.36 -8.48 7.81
C THR A 8 -4.11 -8.23 6.98
N ASN A 9 -3.27 -7.29 7.43
CA ASN A 9 -2.05 -6.86 6.73
C ASN A 9 -2.28 -6.38 5.29
N LYS A 10 -3.46 -5.81 5.01
CA LYS A 10 -3.79 -5.27 3.71
C LYS A 10 -4.77 -4.10 3.79
N PHE A 11 -4.74 -3.24 2.78
CA PHE A 11 -5.83 -2.34 2.44
C PHE A 11 -6.42 -2.79 1.12
N TYR A 12 -7.75 -2.80 1.03
CA TYR A 12 -8.43 -3.28 -0.16
C TYR A 12 -9.68 -2.47 -0.49
N ILE A 13 -10.09 -2.55 -1.76
CA ILE A 13 -11.34 -2.02 -2.28
C ILE A 13 -12.08 -3.18 -2.91
N GLY A 14 -13.36 -3.33 -2.57
CA GLY A 14 -14.22 -4.39 -3.08
C GLY A 14 -15.25 -4.84 -2.05
N ASP A 15 -16.05 -5.82 -2.45
CA ASP A 15 -17.12 -6.36 -1.60
C ASP A 15 -16.56 -7.20 -0.44
N SER A 16 -15.44 -7.90 -0.64
CA SER A 16 -14.83 -8.76 0.38
C SER A 16 -13.31 -8.72 0.36
N GLU A 17 -12.70 -8.98 1.53
CA GLU A 17 -11.24 -9.13 1.68
C GLU A 17 -10.68 -10.34 0.91
N ALA A 18 -11.50 -11.38 0.71
CA ALA A 18 -11.14 -12.62 0.02
C ALA A 18 -11.13 -12.46 -1.52
N ASN A 19 -11.94 -11.53 -2.05
CA ASN A 19 -11.98 -11.22 -3.47
C ASN A 19 -12.05 -9.70 -3.69
N PRO A 20 -10.93 -8.99 -3.45
CA PRO A 20 -10.88 -7.55 -3.62
C PRO A 20 -10.73 -7.19 -5.10
N LEU A 21 -11.32 -6.05 -5.49
CA LEU A 21 -11.10 -5.45 -6.80
C LEU A 21 -9.75 -4.75 -6.87
N ALA A 22 -9.21 -4.30 -5.75
CA ALA A 22 -7.84 -3.79 -5.64
C ALA A 22 -7.33 -3.98 -4.22
N GLU A 23 -6.04 -4.26 -4.05
CA GLU A 23 -5.41 -4.37 -2.74
C GLU A 23 -3.95 -3.95 -2.74
N ILE A 24 -3.47 -3.51 -1.58
CA ILE A 24 -2.06 -3.38 -1.23
C ILE A 24 -1.82 -4.18 0.04
N THR A 25 -0.81 -5.05 0.03
CA THR A 25 -0.48 -5.90 1.19
C THR A 25 0.89 -5.57 1.73
N TRP A 26 1.07 -5.86 3.01
CA TRP A 26 2.37 -5.80 3.66
C TRP A 26 2.61 -7.02 4.53
N VAL A 27 3.86 -7.21 4.94
CA VAL A 27 4.22 -8.14 6.01
C VAL A 27 5.02 -7.40 7.08
N PRO A 28 4.79 -7.67 8.38
CA PRO A 28 5.60 -7.10 9.43
C PRO A 28 7.04 -7.60 9.34
N SER A 29 7.98 -6.73 9.69
CA SER A 29 9.41 -7.00 9.76
C SER A 29 9.97 -6.50 11.09
N GLU A 30 11.26 -6.75 11.33
CA GLU A 30 11.93 -6.33 12.56
C GLU A 30 12.06 -4.81 12.65
N ARG A 31 12.14 -4.29 13.88
CA ARG A 31 12.44 -2.89 14.21
C ARG A 31 11.40 -1.88 13.71
N ASN A 32 10.11 -2.13 13.92
CA ASN A 32 9.01 -1.24 13.51
C ASN A 32 8.98 -1.01 11.99
N ARG A 33 9.21 -2.06 11.22
CA ARG A 33 9.22 -2.00 9.75
C ARG A 33 8.15 -2.89 9.16
N VAL A 34 7.63 -2.48 8.02
CA VAL A 34 6.71 -3.27 7.20
C VAL A 34 7.25 -3.38 5.79
N ILE A 35 7.10 -4.56 5.19
CA ILE A 35 7.51 -4.83 3.82
C ILE A 35 6.27 -4.74 2.94
N ALA A 36 6.19 -3.73 2.08
CA ALA A 36 5.12 -3.63 1.09
C ALA A 36 5.43 -4.58 -0.07
N ASN A 37 4.79 -5.75 -0.07
CA ASN A 37 5.18 -6.90 -0.91
C ASN A 37 4.29 -7.11 -2.14
N HIS A 38 3.03 -6.65 -2.11
CA HIS A 38 2.10 -6.84 -3.21
C HIS A 38 1.18 -5.65 -3.42
N THR A 39 0.84 -5.39 -4.68
CA THR A 39 -0.20 -4.44 -5.08
C THR A 39 -0.93 -5.03 -6.28
N TYR A 40 -2.25 -5.07 -6.20
CA TYR A 40 -3.12 -5.60 -7.25
C TYR A 40 -4.26 -4.64 -7.53
N VAL A 41 -4.62 -4.50 -8.80
CA VAL A 41 -5.79 -3.74 -9.24
C VAL A 41 -6.44 -4.51 -10.38
N SER A 42 -7.73 -4.82 -10.25
CA SER A 42 -8.56 -5.42 -11.29
C SER A 42 -8.57 -4.54 -12.53
N ASN A 43 -8.69 -5.17 -13.70
CA ASN A 43 -8.79 -4.45 -14.97
C ASN A 43 -9.98 -3.47 -15.00
N GLU A 44 -11.03 -3.75 -14.23
CA GLU A 44 -12.21 -2.89 -14.09
C GLU A 44 -11.89 -1.52 -13.45
N LEU A 45 -10.85 -1.48 -12.61
CA LEU A 45 -10.39 -0.28 -11.90
C LEU A 45 -9.12 0.32 -12.52
N ARG A 46 -8.62 -0.26 -13.61
CA ARG A 46 -7.40 0.19 -14.28
C ARG A 46 -7.62 1.58 -14.89
N GLY A 47 -6.58 2.42 -14.80
CA GLY A 47 -6.63 3.80 -15.32
C GLY A 47 -7.33 4.81 -14.41
N GLN A 48 -7.90 4.37 -13.28
CA GLN A 48 -8.59 5.25 -12.33
C GLN A 48 -7.70 5.70 -11.16
N GLY A 49 -6.40 5.38 -11.18
CA GLY A 49 -5.46 5.76 -10.12
C GLY A 49 -5.61 5.00 -8.80
N VAL A 50 -6.39 3.90 -8.77
CA VAL A 50 -6.71 3.16 -7.54
C VAL A 50 -5.46 2.63 -6.80
N ALA A 51 -4.44 2.17 -7.52
CA ALA A 51 -3.18 1.72 -6.91
C ALA A 51 -2.51 2.84 -6.10
N LYS A 52 -2.53 4.08 -6.61
CA LYS A 52 -1.97 5.25 -5.93
C LYS A 52 -2.78 5.60 -4.68
N LEU A 53 -4.11 5.57 -4.78
CA LEU A 53 -5.01 5.85 -3.66
C LEU A 53 -4.84 4.83 -2.52
N LEU A 54 -4.65 3.55 -2.85
CA LEU A 54 -4.32 2.51 -1.86
C LEU A 54 -2.94 2.75 -1.23
N LEU A 55 -1.95 3.14 -2.04
CA LEU A 55 -0.61 3.45 -1.55
C LEU A 55 -0.63 4.65 -0.60
N GLU A 56 -1.32 5.74 -0.94
CA GLU A 56 -1.46 6.93 -0.09
C GLU A 56 -2.05 6.54 1.27
N ARG A 57 -3.14 5.75 1.28
CA ARG A 57 -3.75 5.27 2.52
C ARG A 57 -2.82 4.38 3.35
N PHE A 58 -2.03 3.55 2.69
CA PHE A 58 -1.02 2.70 3.33
C PHE A 58 0.08 3.55 3.97
N ILE A 59 0.59 4.55 3.26
CA ILE A 59 1.61 5.49 3.75
C ILE A 59 1.11 6.30 4.94
N GLU A 60 -0.14 6.78 4.90
CA GLU A 60 -0.76 7.45 6.05
C GLU A 60 -0.76 6.53 7.28
N TRP A 61 -1.21 5.28 7.13
CA TRP A 61 -1.21 4.32 8.24
C TRP A 61 0.20 4.06 8.78
N VAL A 62 1.19 3.91 7.91
CA VAL A 62 2.60 3.73 8.31
C VAL A 62 3.07 4.91 9.16
N ARG A 63 2.73 6.15 8.79
CA ARG A 63 3.05 7.34 9.60
C ARG A 63 2.34 7.36 10.94
N GLU A 64 1.04 7.05 10.95
CA GLU A 64 0.23 6.99 12.18
C GLU A 64 0.83 6.01 13.19
N GLU A 65 1.31 4.85 12.72
CA GLU A 65 1.91 3.81 13.56
C GLU A 65 3.41 4.01 13.82
N ASN A 66 4.03 5.09 13.30
CA ASN A 66 5.47 5.35 13.41
C ASN A 66 6.33 4.17 12.89
N LEU A 67 5.92 3.59 11.76
CA LEU A 67 6.60 2.49 11.08
C LEU A 67 7.48 3.01 9.93
N GLN A 68 8.41 2.17 9.45
CA GLN A 68 9.10 2.40 8.16
C GLN A 68 8.69 1.37 7.11
N VAL A 69 8.84 1.71 5.84
CA VAL A 69 8.50 0.87 4.70
C VAL A 69 9.76 0.32 4.03
N ILE A 70 9.73 -0.99 3.76
CA ILE A 70 10.65 -1.66 2.84
C ILE A 70 9.86 -1.96 1.55
N PRO A 71 10.08 -1.21 0.46
CA PRO A 71 9.31 -1.37 -0.77
C PRO A 71 9.85 -2.55 -1.61
N GLN A 72 9.25 -3.73 -1.45
CA GLN A 72 9.62 -4.92 -2.26
C GLN A 72 8.78 -5.04 -3.53
N CYS A 73 7.52 -4.60 -3.50
CA CYS A 73 6.71 -4.50 -4.70
C CYS A 73 7.30 -3.45 -5.65
N SER A 74 7.50 -3.81 -6.92
CA SER A 74 8.06 -2.90 -7.92
C SER A 74 7.24 -1.62 -8.11
N PHE A 75 5.91 -1.71 -8.02
CA PHE A 75 5.02 -0.54 -8.06
C PHE A 75 5.28 0.39 -6.87
N VAL A 76 5.31 -0.14 -5.65
CA VAL A 76 5.53 0.66 -4.44
C VAL A 76 6.92 1.31 -4.48
N LYS A 77 7.94 0.54 -4.88
CA LYS A 77 9.30 1.05 -5.05
C LYS A 77 9.35 2.21 -6.04
N ASP A 78 8.78 2.04 -7.23
CA ASP A 78 8.74 3.08 -8.26
C ASP A 78 8.02 4.36 -7.79
N GLN A 79 6.90 4.23 -7.07
CA GLN A 79 6.19 5.38 -6.52
C GLN A 79 6.95 6.06 -5.38
N MET A 80 7.60 5.28 -4.52
CA MET A 80 8.42 5.82 -3.41
C MET A 80 9.70 6.48 -3.88
N GLU A 81 10.36 5.97 -4.94
CA GLU A 81 11.56 6.59 -5.52
C GLU A 81 11.25 7.87 -6.30
N LYS A 82 10.06 7.97 -6.93
CA LYS A 82 9.65 9.14 -7.71
C LYS A 82 9.08 10.27 -6.86
N ASN A 83 8.55 9.97 -5.69
CA ASN A 83 7.91 10.97 -4.85
C ASN A 83 8.70 11.19 -3.55
N SER A 84 9.36 12.36 -3.49
CA SER A 84 10.12 12.80 -2.33
C SER A 84 9.32 12.84 -1.04
N ASP A 85 7.99 12.96 -1.14
CA ASP A 85 7.09 12.98 0.02
C ASP A 85 7.06 11.65 0.76
N TYR A 86 7.64 10.57 0.23
CA TYR A 86 7.68 9.26 0.89
C TYR A 86 9.06 8.90 1.43
N HIS A 87 10.07 9.75 1.20
CA HIS A 87 11.45 9.46 1.55
C HIS A 87 11.68 9.44 3.08
N ASP A 88 10.82 10.11 3.86
CA ASP A 88 10.86 10.06 5.33
C ASP A 88 10.58 8.67 5.90
N LEU A 89 9.87 7.83 5.14
CA LEU A 89 9.44 6.49 5.56
C LEU A 89 10.31 5.37 5.00
N LEU A 90 11.25 5.66 4.11
CA LEU A 90 12.14 4.65 3.55
C LEU A 90 13.08 4.15 4.64
N SER A 91 13.06 2.83 4.90
CA SER A 91 14.14 2.20 5.67
C SER A 91 15.42 2.28 4.84
N SER A 92 16.37 3.11 5.30
CA SER A 92 17.76 3.07 4.80
C SER A 92 18.46 1.76 5.13
#